data_AF-A0A0T5Z1G1-F1
#
_entry.id   AF-A0A0T5Z1G1-F1
#
_cell.length_a   1.000
_cell.length_b   1.000
_cell.length_c   1.000
_cell.angle_alpha   90.00
_cell.angle_beta   90.00
_cell.angle_gamma   90.00
#
_symmetry.space_group_name_H-M   'P 1'
#
loop_
_entity.id
_entity.type
_entity.pdbx_description
1 polymer ?
#
loop_
_entity_poly.entity_id
_entity_poly.type
_entity_poly.pdbx_seq_one_letter_code
_entity_poly.pdbx_strand_id
1 'polypeptide(L)'
;MGEARADQQRVAQLLGIATTPSLARFPLPQGRLTAFGLQPPETVLWLDQTELRFGTTEPLSGQRYLQIGDQVHLIGDGFRHHLSAPAEAFLE
;
A
#
# COMPACT_ATOMS: atom_id res chain seq x y z
N MET A 1 -27.25 -5.81 4.11
CA MET A 1 -25.95 -6.11 4.74
C MET A 1 -25.91 -5.28 6.00
N GLY A 2 -25.77 -5.89 7.18
CA GLY A 2 -25.85 -5.18 8.45
C GLY A 2 -24.55 -4.41 8.73
N GLU A 3 -24.68 -3.20 9.25
CA GLU A 3 -23.56 -2.39 9.74
C GLU A 3 -23.02 -3.06 11.02
N ALA A 4 -21.97 -3.88 10.87
CA ALA A 4 -21.20 -4.37 12.01
C ALA A 4 -20.20 -3.28 12.43
N ARG A 5 -19.89 -3.21 13.73
CA ARG A 5 -18.90 -2.26 14.24
C ARG A 5 -17.53 -2.63 13.70
N ALA A 6 -16.72 -1.62 13.42
CA ALA A 6 -15.34 -1.84 13.02
C ALA A 6 -14.46 -2.18 14.23
N ASP A 7 -13.63 -3.20 14.11
CA ASP A 7 -12.53 -3.49 15.02
C ASP A 7 -11.50 -2.36 14.92
N GLN A 8 -11.58 -1.44 15.89
CA GLN A 8 -10.75 -0.23 15.95
C GLN A 8 -9.24 -0.55 15.97
N GLN A 9 -8.83 -1.68 16.56
CA GLN A 9 -7.42 -2.05 16.65
C GLN A 9 -6.89 -2.48 15.27
N ARG A 10 -7.66 -3.28 14.53
CA ARG A 10 -7.27 -3.68 13.17
C ARG A 10 -7.32 -2.53 12.19
N VAL A 11 -8.32 -1.65 12.31
CA VAL A 11 -8.36 -0.41 11.53
C VAL A 11 -7.13 0.44 11.82
N ALA A 12 -6.73 0.61 13.08
CA ALA A 12 -5.52 1.36 13.43
C ALA A 12 -4.23 0.73 12.84
N GLN A 13 -4.12 -0.60 12.80
CA GLN A 13 -3.00 -1.28 12.14
C GLN A 13 -2.95 -1.00 10.63
N LEU A 14 -4.11 -1.01 9.96
CA LEU A 14 -4.20 -0.65 8.54
C LEU A 14 -3.82 0.82 8.32
N LEU A 15 -4.29 1.73 9.19
CA LEU A 15 -3.95 3.16 9.13
C LEU A 15 -2.46 3.43 9.39
N GLY A 16 -1.75 2.51 10.07
CA GLY A 16 -0.30 2.58 10.23
C GLY A 16 0.45 2.70 8.90
N ILE A 17 -0.11 2.19 7.79
CA ILE A 17 0.44 2.35 6.44
C ILE A 17 0.68 3.84 6.11
N ALA A 18 -0.25 4.73 6.49
CA ALA A 18 -0.16 6.16 6.23
C ALA A 18 1.03 6.85 6.94
N THR A 19 1.58 6.21 7.97
CA THR A 19 2.74 6.69 8.73
C THR A 19 4.06 6.05 8.32
N THR A 20 4.05 5.19 7.29
CA THR A 20 5.24 4.46 6.85
C THR A 20 6.27 5.44 6.27
N PRO A 21 7.55 5.39 6.73
CA PRO A 21 8.57 6.27 6.20
C PRO A 21 8.91 5.93 4.74
N SER A 22 8.97 6.97 3.91
CA SER A 22 9.54 6.91 2.56
C SER A 22 11.06 6.90 2.65
N LEU A 23 11.68 5.75 2.39
CA LEU A 23 13.13 5.55 2.48
C LEU A 23 13.86 6.16 1.27
N ALA A 24 13.22 6.10 0.09
CA ALA A 24 13.63 6.84 -1.09
C ALA A 24 12.39 7.29 -1.87
N ARG A 25 12.56 8.30 -2.74
CA ARG A 25 11.53 8.77 -3.66
C ARG A 25 12.12 9.22 -4.98
N PHE A 26 11.41 8.97 -6.07
CA PHE A 26 11.81 9.39 -7.41
C PHE A 26 10.58 9.60 -8.31
N PRO A 27 10.70 10.41 -9.38
CA PRO A 27 9.62 10.63 -10.32
C PRO A 27 9.14 9.34 -10.98
N LEU A 28 7.84 9.26 -11.25
CA LEU A 28 7.20 8.11 -11.89
C LEU A 28 7.88 7.78 -13.23
N PRO A 29 8.54 6.61 -13.37
CA PRO A 29 9.23 6.27 -14.60
C PRO A 29 8.24 5.65 -15.57
N GLN A 30 7.69 6.47 -16.45
CA GLN A 30 6.64 6.11 -17.42
C GLN A 30 6.97 4.84 -18.24
N GLY A 31 8.26 4.59 -18.54
CA GLY A 31 8.71 3.41 -19.29
C GLY A 31 9.03 2.16 -18.45
N ARG A 32 8.91 2.20 -17.12
CA ARG A 32 9.29 1.09 -16.23
C ARG A 32 8.23 0.69 -15.21
N LEU A 33 7.00 1.18 -15.34
CA LEU A 33 5.91 0.88 -14.39
C LEU A 33 5.64 -0.61 -14.24
N THR A 34 5.63 -1.36 -15.34
CA THR A 34 5.47 -2.82 -15.31
C THR A 34 6.63 -3.51 -14.60
N ALA A 35 7.86 -3.02 -14.77
CA ALA A 35 9.04 -3.57 -14.07
C ALA A 35 8.97 -3.35 -12.56
N PHE A 36 8.27 -2.31 -12.10
CA PHE A 36 8.04 -2.02 -10.69
C PHE A 36 6.73 -2.65 -10.16
N GLY A 37 6.00 -3.39 -11.00
CA GLY A 37 4.70 -3.96 -10.63
C GLY A 37 3.63 -2.89 -10.36
N LEU A 38 3.79 -1.67 -10.89
CA LEU A 38 2.84 -0.56 -10.75
C LEU A 38 1.82 -0.51 -11.90
N GLN A 39 2.03 -1.32 -12.94
CA GLN A 39 1.10 -1.46 -14.07
C GLN A 39 1.05 -2.92 -14.58
N PRO A 40 0.01 -3.69 -14.21
CA PRO A 40 -1.01 -3.35 -13.19
C PRO A 40 -0.42 -3.36 -11.76
N PRO A 41 -0.96 -2.56 -10.82
CA PRO A 41 -0.57 -2.63 -9.41
C PRO A 41 -1.01 -3.96 -8.76
N GLU A 42 -0.21 -4.50 -7.84
CA GLU A 42 -0.58 -5.71 -7.06
C GLU A 42 -1.74 -5.41 -6.10
N THR A 43 -1.76 -4.21 -5.53
CA THR A 43 -2.77 -3.77 -4.56
C THR A 43 -2.96 -2.27 -4.68
N VAL A 44 -4.21 -1.83 -4.55
CA VAL A 44 -4.55 -0.40 -4.49
C VAL A 44 -5.28 -0.14 -3.17
N LEU A 45 -4.77 0.81 -2.40
CA LEU A 45 -5.43 1.33 -1.21
C LEU A 45 -5.89 2.76 -1.48
N TRP A 46 -7.13 3.05 -1.13
CA TRP A 46 -7.67 4.41 -1.14
C TRP A 46 -7.79 4.88 0.30
N LEU A 47 -7.03 5.92 0.65
CA LEU A 47 -7.17 6.64 1.92
C LEU A 47 -7.76 8.01 1.60
N ASP A 48 -9.04 8.18 1.91
CA ASP A 48 -9.83 9.32 1.48
C ASP A 48 -9.75 9.53 -0.05
N GLN A 49 -9.07 10.58 -0.49
CA GLN A 49 -8.87 10.92 -1.90
C GLN A 49 -7.47 10.52 -2.42
N THR A 50 -6.67 9.86 -1.59
CA THR A 50 -5.29 9.47 -1.90
C THR A 50 -5.26 8.03 -2.40
N GLU A 51 -4.89 7.85 -3.66
CA GLU A 51 -4.62 6.54 -4.25
C GLU A 51 -3.18 6.10 -3.94
N LEU A 52 -3.05 4.96 -3.29
CA LEU A 52 -1.79 4.30 -2.96
C LEU A 52 -1.68 3.02 -3.79
N ARG A 53 -0.78 3.01 -4.76
CA ARG A 53 -0.56 1.86 -5.64
C ARG A 53 0.68 1.08 -5.23
N PHE A 54 0.48 -0.14 -4.77
CA PHE A 54 1.56 -1.01 -4.34
C PHE A 54 2.07 -1.83 -5.52
N GLY A 55 3.37 -1.69 -5.78
CA GLY A 55 4.12 -2.46 -6.74
C GLY A 55 4.83 -3.64 -6.10
N THR A 56 5.78 -4.22 -6.84
CA THR A 56 6.60 -5.34 -6.36
C THR A 56 7.66 -4.89 -5.35
N THR A 57 8.41 -5.87 -4.83
CA THR A 57 9.54 -5.63 -3.94
C THR A 57 10.83 -5.47 -4.75
N GLU A 58 11.62 -4.47 -4.40
CA GLU A 58 12.96 -4.21 -4.90
C GLU A 58 13.90 -5.34 -4.46
N PRO A 59 14.59 -6.02 -5.40
CA PRO A 59 15.26 -7.29 -5.13
C PRO A 59 16.52 -7.17 -4.25
N LEU A 60 17.16 -6.00 -4.17
CA LEU A 60 18.39 -5.80 -3.39
C LEU A 60 18.08 -5.50 -1.92
N SER A 61 17.15 -4.58 -1.66
CA SER A 61 16.88 -4.08 -0.29
C SER A 61 15.64 -4.70 0.34
N GLY A 62 14.81 -5.43 -0.42
CA GLY A 62 13.54 -5.95 0.08
C GLY A 62 12.49 -4.87 0.33
N GLN A 63 12.67 -3.66 -0.22
CA GLN A 63 11.75 -2.53 -0.06
C GLN A 63 10.64 -2.59 -1.12
N ARG A 64 9.43 -2.14 -0.78
CA ARG A 64 8.31 -2.13 -1.71
C ARG A 64 8.20 -0.81 -2.46
N TYR A 65 7.91 -0.88 -3.75
CA TYR A 65 7.52 0.29 -4.53
C TYR A 65 6.09 0.69 -4.20
N LEU A 66 5.88 1.96 -3.87
CA LEU A 66 4.58 2.58 -3.65
C LEU A 66 4.46 3.82 -4.53
N GLN A 67 3.48 3.86 -5.42
CA GLN A 67 3.17 5.06 -6.19
C GLN A 67 2.10 5.89 -5.48
N ILE A 68 2.35 7.20 -5.41
CA ILE A 68 1.40 8.23 -4.98
C ILE A 68 1.48 9.36 -6.02
N GLY A 69 0.42 9.54 -6.82
CA GLY A 69 0.42 10.46 -7.95
C GLY A 69 1.57 10.18 -8.93
N ASP A 70 2.38 11.19 -9.23
CA ASP A 70 3.54 11.13 -10.13
C ASP A 70 4.87 10.81 -9.43
N GLN A 71 4.82 10.27 -8.21
CA GLN A 71 6.01 9.86 -7.45
C GLN A 71 5.95 8.38 -7.10
N VAL A 72 7.13 7.75 -7.10
CA VAL A 72 7.34 6.41 -6.55
C VAL A 72 8.18 6.54 -5.30
N HIS A 73 7.72 5.89 -4.24
CA HIS A 73 8.33 5.79 -2.94
C HIS A 73 8.84 4.36 -2.73
N LEU A 74 10.01 4.22 -2.12
CA LEU A 74 10.45 2.94 -1.56
C LEU A 74 10.16 2.94 -0.06
N ILE A 75 9.45 1.90 0.39
CA ILE A 75 9.01 1.73 1.77
C ILE A 75 9.33 0.32 2.27
N GLY A 76 9.28 0.07 3.59
CA GLY A 76 9.38 -1.31 4.12
C GLY A 76 8.18 -2.19 3.70
N ASP A 77 8.25 -3.51 3.84
CA ASP A 77 7.21 -4.44 3.34
C ASP A 77 6.20 -4.94 4.41
N GLY A 78 6.15 -4.32 5.58
CA GLY A 78 5.50 -4.89 6.77
C GLY A 78 3.96 -5.00 6.77
N PHE A 79 3.26 -4.47 5.77
CA PHE A 79 1.79 -4.28 5.80
C PHE A 79 1.00 -5.18 4.85
N ARG A 80 1.67 -6.05 4.09
CA ARG A 80 1.03 -6.92 3.10
C ARG A 80 -0.05 -7.83 3.70
N HIS A 81 0.16 -8.31 4.93
CA HIS A 81 -0.82 -9.14 5.64
C HIS A 81 -2.11 -8.41 6.02
N HIS A 82 -2.04 -7.08 6.23
CA HIS A 82 -3.23 -6.27 6.52
C HIS A 82 -4.02 -5.96 5.24
N LEU A 83 -3.33 -5.74 4.13
CA LEU A 83 -3.95 -5.43 2.84
C LEU A 83 -4.66 -6.61 2.19
N SER A 84 -4.23 -7.85 2.48
CA SER A 84 -4.87 -9.07 1.96
C SER A 84 -6.01 -9.60 2.83
N ALA A 85 -6.27 -8.97 3.98
CA ALA A 85 -7.30 -9.45 4.90
C ALA A 85 -8.71 -9.20 4.33
N PRO A 86 -9.64 -10.15 4.48
CA PRO A 86 -11.02 -9.96 4.05
C PRO A 86 -11.70 -8.88 4.90
N ALA A 87 -12.72 -8.20 4.37
CA ALA A 87 -13.38 -7.07 5.05
C ALA A 87 -13.97 -7.48 6.41
N GLU A 88 -14.45 -8.71 6.51
CA GLU A 88 -14.98 -9.33 7.72
C GLU A 88 -13.94 -9.42 8.84
N ALA A 89 -12.64 -9.45 8.50
CA ALA A 89 -11.58 -9.43 9.49
C ALA A 89 -11.50 -8.09 10.23
N PHE A 90 -12.14 -7.02 9.74
CA PHE A 90 -12.15 -5.69 10.37
C PHE A 90 -13.45 -5.40 11.13
N LEU A 91 -14.30 -6.40 11.34
CA LEU A 91 -15.55 -6.28 12.10
C LEU A 91 -15.38 -6.82 13.53
N GLU A 92 -16.10 -6.22 14.48
CA GLU A 92 -16.23 -6.66 15.88
C GLU A 92 -17.36 -7.69 16.08
#